data_AF-A0A9E3Y8U3-F1
#
_entry.id   AF-A0A9E3Y8U3-F1
#
_cell.length_a   1.000
_cell.length_b   1.000
_cell.length_c   1.000
_cell.angle_alpha   90.00
_cell.angle_beta   90.00
_cell.angle_gamma   90.00
#
_symmetry.space_group_name_H-M   'P 1'
#
loop_
_entity.id
_entity.type
_entity.pdbx_description
1 polymer ?
#
loop_
_entity_poly.entity_id
_entity_poly.type
_entity_poly.pdbx_seq_one_letter_code
_entity_poly.pdbx_strand_id
1 'polypeptide(L)'
;MSAAVTGDDSVRPSRLRRLRTLRAVGVALTVGVAAGFAAPASPAQAAGVTTHGWMAVSAIDHVTDPALAALLRAHEDQVRAGGMFPDVGYFSTNTYGEEAHWQRFIDTYLDLIAERPDCGADLADPDGPCAPLIAHAFGVAAHGMGDEVWDWLFEPNGPDRNEYYVNGLPTANEGGAETQMDLVAVAVHGVPRPVIPPLPDQALLLEAFEQSGMTGVTAAQFDFVPMLPYVWDLETGWAVDHLAGVQASMPWMSANMVTAPGGVNFAARSIAGYWSSMWGRLNGAQPATRVSVTYPASGQDDIPATRWVRSYQPGSSRGRGGARTRITAVLTYSRPYAPPTGGPGVPAQMAPGTMTVTDVASGEVLPILSGFPRSAPYGGDAGQHLIDVQPARDLDACHWYEVGVGVTTPVLDARGQAVTPYRWRFRTACGPEDHAVTGTVRGPSGRPVGNALVLAYPVGDDTPAASAVTGPDGRYTITDLAPGQYRILVIPPADSNLAQAWLTASTGPVTVPNPNLVVDGTLVTSYPVSGRVTDYRRQGRRGVEVLAFATGNLSEPVARTVTDQFGNYRLTNLPPGTYLIAARPSPQAPLRWYSRLGRPGPTLRVGPAPIVGINFTI
;
A
#
# COMPACT_ATOMS: atom_id res chain seq x y z
N MET A 1 -43.69 -7.62 -63.28
CA MET A 1 -43.58 -7.48 -64.74
C MET A 1 -43.39 -6.00 -65.07
N SER A 2 -42.48 -5.72 -65.99
CA SER A 2 -42.04 -4.41 -66.52
C SER A 2 -41.10 -3.58 -65.65
N ALA A 3 -39.85 -3.61 -66.11
CA ALA A 3 -38.73 -2.72 -65.85
C ALA A 3 -38.65 -1.63 -66.93
N ALA A 4 -37.96 -0.54 -66.63
CA ALA A 4 -37.10 0.25 -67.54
C ALA A 4 -36.28 1.23 -66.64
N VAL A 5 -34.94 1.17 -66.52
CA VAL A 5 -33.86 1.52 -67.49
C VAL A 5 -33.84 3.06 -67.69
N THR A 6 -32.81 3.89 -67.51
CA THR A 6 -31.31 3.87 -67.46
C THR A 6 -30.84 5.20 -66.84
N GLY A 7 -29.65 5.34 -66.20
CA GLY A 7 -28.35 5.75 -66.80
C GLY A 7 -28.41 7.14 -67.48
N ASP A 8 -27.56 8.14 -67.28
CA ASP A 8 -26.19 8.27 -66.75
C ASP A 8 -25.87 9.79 -66.62
N ASP A 9 -24.81 10.07 -65.89
CA ASP A 9 -23.82 11.11 -66.13
C ASP A 9 -23.87 12.53 -65.52
N SER A 10 -22.64 12.96 -65.26
CA SER A 10 -22.11 13.94 -64.33
C SER A 10 -22.22 15.42 -64.76
N VAL A 11 -22.15 16.35 -63.78
CA VAL A 11 -21.47 17.68 -63.81
C VAL A 11 -21.74 18.45 -62.48
N ARG A 12 -20.67 18.92 -61.81
CA ARG A 12 -20.63 19.89 -60.67
C ARG A 12 -20.79 21.35 -61.18
N PRO A 13 -20.99 22.43 -60.38
CA PRO A 13 -20.50 22.67 -58.99
C PRO A 13 -21.33 23.60 -58.05
N SER A 14 -20.73 23.93 -56.88
CA SER A 14 -20.91 25.09 -55.97
C SER A 14 -21.64 24.80 -54.62
N ARG A 15 -20.89 24.75 -53.48
CA ARG A 15 -20.65 25.82 -52.47
C ARG A 15 -21.96 26.25 -51.77
N LEU A 16 -22.18 26.20 -50.44
CA LEU A 16 -21.33 26.50 -49.29
C LEU A 16 -22.03 26.07 -47.97
N ARG A 17 -21.18 25.77 -46.96
CA ARG A 17 -21.34 25.94 -45.49
C ARG A 17 -22.34 25.09 -44.68
N ARG A 18 -21.75 24.13 -43.95
CA ARG A 18 -22.25 23.55 -42.69
C ARG A 18 -22.19 24.57 -41.55
N LEU A 19 -23.17 24.51 -40.65
CA LEU A 19 -23.01 24.68 -39.20
C LEU A 19 -24.34 24.29 -38.52
N ARG A 20 -24.37 23.14 -37.84
CA ARG A 20 -25.33 22.85 -36.76
C ARG A 20 -24.71 21.89 -35.74
N THR A 21 -24.37 22.44 -34.58
CA THR A 21 -24.55 21.84 -33.27
C THR A 21 -25.99 21.35 -33.09
N LEU A 22 -26.23 20.26 -32.37
CA LEU A 22 -27.31 20.15 -31.37
C LEU A 22 -27.27 18.86 -30.56
N ARG A 23 -27.80 19.01 -29.35
CA ARG A 23 -27.90 18.11 -28.20
C ARG A 23 -28.93 16.98 -28.38
N ALA A 24 -28.63 15.88 -27.68
CA ALA A 24 -29.47 15.04 -26.81
C ALA A 24 -30.93 14.70 -27.18
N VAL A 25 -31.27 13.41 -27.11
CA VAL A 25 -32.50 12.91 -26.48
C VAL A 25 -32.22 11.52 -25.89
N GLY A 26 -32.55 11.35 -24.61
CA GLY A 26 -32.63 10.05 -23.94
C GLY A 26 -34.04 9.45 -24.06
N VAL A 27 -34.12 8.12 -23.99
CA VAL A 27 -35.37 7.39 -23.77
C VAL A 27 -35.10 6.38 -22.66
N ALA A 28 -35.93 6.45 -21.62
CA ALA A 28 -35.99 5.47 -20.54
C ALA A 28 -37.02 4.38 -20.88
N LEU A 29 -36.71 3.14 -20.53
CA LEU A 29 -37.69 2.05 -20.42
C LEU A 29 -37.23 1.07 -19.32
N THR A 30 -38.15 0.79 -18.40
CA THR A 30 -37.92 0.04 -17.16
C THR A 30 -38.25 -1.46 -17.27
N VAL A 31 -37.30 -2.25 -16.75
CA VAL A 31 -37.38 -3.50 -15.95
C VAL A 31 -37.97 -4.78 -16.57
N GLY A 32 -37.11 -5.80 -16.66
CA GLY A 32 -37.41 -7.22 -16.69
C GLY A 32 -36.20 -8.02 -16.18
N VAL A 33 -36.45 -9.01 -15.33
CA VAL A 33 -35.53 -9.71 -14.41
C VAL A 33 -34.63 -10.77 -15.10
N ALA A 34 -33.48 -11.04 -14.45
CA ALA A 34 -32.61 -12.21 -14.54
C ALA A 34 -31.61 -12.31 -15.71
N ALA A 35 -30.36 -11.95 -15.43
CA ALA A 35 -29.18 -12.73 -15.76
C ALA A 35 -28.02 -12.24 -14.88
N GLY A 36 -27.49 -13.12 -14.03
CA GLY A 36 -26.24 -12.88 -13.32
C GLY A 36 -25.12 -12.77 -14.36
N PHE A 37 -24.76 -11.55 -14.72
CA PHE A 37 -23.50 -11.30 -15.39
C PHE A 37 -22.41 -11.42 -14.34
N ALA A 38 -21.53 -12.40 -14.52
CA ALA A 38 -20.21 -12.37 -13.92
C ALA A 38 -19.59 -11.01 -14.26
N ALA A 39 -19.48 -10.15 -13.25
CA ALA A 39 -18.64 -8.97 -13.39
C ALA A 39 -17.22 -9.49 -13.65
N PRO A 40 -16.48 -8.93 -14.62
CA PRO A 40 -15.03 -9.17 -14.65
C PRO A 40 -14.50 -8.79 -13.26
N ALA A 41 -13.66 -9.66 -12.68
CA ALA A 41 -12.97 -9.34 -11.44
C ALA A 41 -12.37 -7.94 -11.60
N SER A 42 -12.63 -7.07 -10.62
CA SER A 42 -11.89 -5.80 -10.58
C SER A 42 -10.40 -6.15 -10.49
N PRO A 43 -9.50 -5.44 -11.20
CA PRO A 43 -8.06 -5.66 -11.02
C PRO A 43 -7.75 -5.58 -9.52
N ALA A 44 -6.93 -6.51 -9.05
CA ALA A 44 -6.54 -6.52 -7.65
C ALA A 44 -5.73 -5.25 -7.38
N GLN A 45 -5.90 -4.71 -6.19
CA GLN A 45 -5.01 -3.69 -5.63
C GLN A 45 -3.69 -4.43 -5.34
N ALA A 46 -2.54 -4.29 -6.00
CA ALA A 46 -1.38 -5.15 -5.63
C ALA A 46 -0.62 -4.54 -4.44
N ALA A 47 0.57 -5.04 -4.09
CA ALA A 47 1.59 -4.23 -3.42
C ALA A 47 2.46 -3.52 -4.47
N GLY A 48 3.23 -2.51 -4.05
CA GLY A 48 4.13 -1.82 -4.97
C GLY A 48 5.22 -2.75 -5.53
N VAL A 49 5.62 -2.50 -6.78
CA VAL A 49 6.60 -3.34 -7.52
C VAL A 49 7.89 -3.51 -6.72
N THR A 50 8.39 -2.45 -6.09
CA THR A 50 9.61 -2.51 -5.28
C THR A 50 9.39 -3.34 -4.01
N THR A 51 8.25 -3.17 -3.34
CA THR A 51 7.89 -3.91 -2.12
C THR A 51 7.77 -5.41 -2.39
N HIS A 52 7.20 -5.85 -3.52
CA HIS A 52 7.13 -7.27 -3.86
C HIS A 52 8.50 -7.91 -4.04
N GLY A 53 9.38 -7.27 -4.82
CA GLY A 53 10.76 -7.75 -5.00
C GLY A 53 11.49 -7.86 -3.65
N TRP A 54 11.21 -6.94 -2.71
CA TRP A 54 11.75 -6.99 -1.36
C TRP A 54 11.18 -8.14 -0.53
N MET A 55 9.87 -8.36 -0.54
CA MET A 55 9.23 -9.49 0.15
C MET A 55 9.76 -10.84 -0.36
N ALA A 56 9.87 -11.01 -1.67
CA ALA A 56 10.38 -12.23 -2.29
C ALA A 56 11.81 -12.54 -1.84
N VAL A 57 12.73 -11.58 -1.90
CA VAL A 57 14.11 -11.80 -1.45
C VAL A 57 14.21 -12.01 0.07
N SER A 58 13.39 -11.32 0.86
CA SER A 58 13.33 -11.51 2.31
C SER A 58 12.84 -12.92 2.68
N ALA A 59 12.01 -13.55 1.85
CA ALA A 59 11.51 -14.90 2.09
C ALA A 59 12.61 -15.97 2.04
N ILE A 60 13.72 -15.71 1.34
CA ILE A 60 14.83 -16.68 1.22
C ILE A 60 15.42 -17.01 2.59
N ASP A 61 15.48 -16.04 3.53
CA ASP A 61 15.95 -16.26 4.92
C ASP A 61 15.05 -17.18 5.74
N HIS A 62 13.82 -17.44 5.28
CA HIS A 62 12.87 -18.32 5.93
C HIS A 62 12.76 -19.70 5.27
N VAL A 63 13.50 -19.96 4.19
CA VAL A 63 13.53 -21.26 3.53
C VAL A 63 14.28 -22.27 4.39
N THR A 64 13.64 -23.40 4.67
CA THR A 64 14.18 -24.45 5.54
C THR A 64 14.86 -25.58 4.78
N ASP A 65 14.54 -25.77 3.51
CA ASP A 65 15.23 -26.73 2.63
C ASP A 65 16.57 -26.12 2.16
N PRO A 66 17.71 -26.75 2.48
CA PRO A 66 19.02 -26.16 2.19
C PRO A 66 19.33 -26.10 0.70
N ALA A 67 18.80 -27.02 -0.12
CA ALA A 67 19.07 -27.04 -1.55
C ALA A 67 18.28 -25.92 -2.25
N LEU A 68 17.00 -25.78 -1.89
CA LEU A 68 16.20 -24.64 -2.35
C LEU A 68 16.81 -23.31 -1.91
N ALA A 69 17.21 -23.18 -0.64
CA ALA A 69 17.81 -21.95 -0.13
C ALA A 69 19.10 -21.58 -0.90
N ALA A 70 19.95 -22.57 -1.19
CA ALA A 70 21.17 -22.37 -1.98
C ALA A 70 20.86 -21.92 -3.42
N LEU A 71 19.91 -22.57 -4.09
CA LEU A 71 19.47 -22.22 -5.45
C LEU A 71 18.91 -20.79 -5.49
N LEU A 72 17.98 -20.45 -4.59
CA LEU A 72 17.37 -19.12 -4.56
C LEU A 72 18.39 -18.02 -4.21
N ARG A 73 19.36 -18.29 -3.33
CA ARG A 73 20.45 -17.34 -3.03
C ARG A 73 21.42 -17.15 -4.19
N ALA A 74 21.75 -18.23 -4.91
CA ALA A 74 22.61 -18.14 -6.09
C ALA A 74 21.96 -17.33 -7.23
N HIS A 75 20.63 -17.32 -7.29
CA HIS A 75 19.83 -16.64 -8.30
C HIS A 75 18.90 -15.57 -7.72
N GLU A 76 19.35 -14.83 -6.68
CA GLU A 76 18.53 -13.84 -5.98
C GLU A 76 17.95 -12.78 -6.93
N ASP A 77 18.71 -12.37 -7.95
CA ASP A 77 18.25 -11.41 -8.96
C ASP A 77 17.08 -11.97 -9.81
N GLN A 78 17.04 -13.28 -10.07
CA GLN A 78 15.89 -13.92 -10.72
C GLN A 78 14.70 -14.04 -9.78
N VAL A 79 14.92 -14.33 -8.49
CA VAL A 79 13.84 -14.32 -7.48
C VAL A 79 13.21 -12.93 -7.40
N ARG A 80 14.05 -11.89 -7.37
CA ARG A 80 13.61 -10.49 -7.37
C ARG A 80 12.88 -10.14 -8.66
N ALA A 81 13.41 -10.54 -9.82
CA ALA A 81 12.76 -10.30 -11.10
C ALA A 81 11.41 -11.00 -11.22
N GLY A 82 11.29 -12.23 -10.73
CA GLY A 82 10.01 -12.94 -10.62
C GLY A 82 9.05 -12.25 -9.66
N GLY A 83 9.53 -11.80 -8.51
CA GLY A 83 8.73 -11.04 -7.53
C GLY A 83 8.27 -9.69 -8.09
N MET A 84 8.97 -9.13 -9.06
CA MET A 84 8.60 -7.91 -9.78
C MET A 84 7.96 -8.20 -11.15
N PHE A 85 7.80 -9.47 -11.53
CA PHE A 85 7.31 -9.87 -12.85
C PHE A 85 5.85 -9.40 -12.98
N PRO A 86 5.52 -8.75 -14.09
CA PRO A 86 4.97 -7.41 -13.97
C PRO A 86 3.49 -7.43 -13.62
N ASP A 87 3.15 -6.77 -12.52
CA ASP A 87 1.87 -6.12 -12.34
C ASP A 87 1.80 -4.88 -13.24
N VAL A 88 1.34 -5.07 -14.47
CA VAL A 88 1.26 -3.99 -15.47
C VAL A 88 0.10 -3.01 -15.22
N GLY A 89 -0.61 -3.11 -14.08
CA GLY A 89 -1.72 -2.23 -13.70
C GLY A 89 -1.36 -0.74 -13.64
N TYR A 90 -0.09 -0.40 -13.40
CA TYR A 90 0.41 0.99 -13.38
C TYR A 90 0.46 1.68 -14.74
N PHE A 91 0.67 0.91 -15.82
CA PHE A 91 1.06 1.48 -17.13
C PHE A 91 0.26 0.91 -18.31
N SER A 92 -0.63 -0.07 -18.08
CA SER A 92 -1.42 -0.68 -19.14
C SER A 92 -2.79 -1.15 -18.65
N THR A 93 -3.74 -1.29 -19.58
CA THR A 93 -5.06 -1.92 -19.32
C THR A 93 -5.00 -3.45 -19.44
N ASN A 94 -3.82 -4.05 -19.41
CA ASN A 94 -3.61 -5.44 -19.75
C ASN A 94 -3.57 -6.31 -18.49
N THR A 95 -4.29 -7.42 -18.48
CA THR A 95 -4.57 -8.21 -17.26
C THR A 95 -3.67 -9.43 -17.10
N TYR A 96 -2.63 -9.60 -17.94
CA TYR A 96 -1.78 -10.80 -17.89
C TYR A 96 -0.85 -10.85 -16.68
N GLY A 97 -0.44 -9.68 -16.17
CA GLY A 97 0.40 -9.57 -14.97
C GLY A 97 -0.28 -10.20 -13.77
N GLU A 98 -1.47 -9.68 -13.49
CA GLU A 98 -2.43 -10.18 -12.50
C GLU A 98 -2.73 -11.67 -12.63
N GLU A 99 -2.64 -12.24 -13.83
CA GLU A 99 -2.87 -13.67 -14.01
C GLU A 99 -1.70 -14.52 -13.52
N ALA A 100 -0.48 -14.07 -13.78
CA ALA A 100 0.74 -14.81 -13.46
C ALA A 100 0.83 -15.10 -11.95
N HIS A 101 0.09 -14.35 -11.14
CA HIS A 101 0.08 -14.44 -9.69
C HIS A 101 -0.77 -15.61 -9.18
N TRP A 102 -1.66 -16.18 -10.00
CA TRP A 102 -2.57 -17.23 -9.55
C TRP A 102 -1.95 -18.63 -9.57
N GLN A 103 -2.37 -19.48 -8.63
CA GLN A 103 -1.84 -20.83 -8.48
C GLN A 103 -1.85 -21.64 -9.78
N ARG A 104 -2.90 -21.49 -10.60
CA ARG A 104 -3.01 -22.21 -11.87
C ARG A 104 -1.83 -21.96 -12.80
N PHE A 105 -1.35 -20.72 -12.88
CA PHE A 105 -0.19 -20.39 -13.70
C PHE A 105 1.08 -20.96 -13.09
N ILE A 106 1.24 -20.83 -11.76
CA ILE A 106 2.44 -21.34 -11.06
C ILE A 106 2.54 -22.87 -11.19
N ASP A 107 1.45 -23.59 -11.00
CA ASP A 107 1.41 -25.04 -11.16
C ASP A 107 1.83 -25.45 -12.58
N THR A 108 1.22 -24.84 -13.60
CA THR A 108 1.58 -25.08 -15.00
C THR A 108 3.04 -24.74 -15.29
N TYR A 109 3.54 -23.61 -14.80
CA TYR A 109 4.91 -23.18 -15.06
C TYR A 109 5.93 -24.14 -14.45
N LEU A 110 5.69 -24.62 -13.22
CA LEU A 110 6.56 -25.60 -12.57
C LEU A 110 6.48 -26.98 -13.22
N ASP A 111 5.30 -27.41 -13.67
CA ASP A 111 5.13 -28.68 -14.39
C ASP A 111 5.92 -28.65 -15.71
N LEU A 112 5.81 -27.56 -16.46
CA LEU A 112 6.58 -27.37 -17.69
C LEU A 112 8.10 -27.38 -17.44
N ILE A 113 8.57 -26.79 -16.32
CA ILE A 113 9.99 -26.87 -15.95
C ILE A 113 10.39 -28.31 -15.60
N ALA A 114 9.56 -29.04 -14.84
CA ALA A 114 9.84 -30.42 -14.43
C ALA A 114 9.90 -31.40 -15.61
N GLU A 115 9.13 -31.14 -16.67
CA GLU A 115 9.07 -31.99 -17.87
C GLU A 115 10.21 -31.71 -18.87
N ARG A 116 11.03 -30.68 -18.64
CA ARG A 116 12.09 -30.28 -19.59
C ARG A 116 13.29 -31.22 -19.56
N PRO A 117 13.65 -31.83 -20.71
CA PRO A 117 14.79 -32.76 -20.78
C PRO A 117 16.15 -32.05 -20.71
N ASP A 118 16.20 -30.74 -20.97
CA ASP A 118 17.40 -29.92 -20.94
C ASP A 118 17.72 -29.32 -19.56
N CYS A 119 16.85 -29.53 -18.56
CA CYS A 119 17.09 -29.07 -17.18
C CYS A 119 18.15 -29.88 -16.43
N GLY A 120 18.65 -30.98 -17.01
CA GLY A 120 19.54 -31.91 -16.32
C GLY A 120 18.79 -32.83 -15.35
N ALA A 121 19.52 -33.76 -14.74
CA ALA A 121 18.93 -34.77 -13.87
C ALA A 121 18.68 -34.29 -12.43
N ASP A 122 19.29 -33.16 -12.04
CA ASP A 122 19.19 -32.59 -10.69
C ASP A 122 18.70 -31.14 -10.78
N LEU A 123 17.40 -30.93 -10.51
CA LEU A 123 16.78 -29.61 -10.46
C LEU A 123 17.21 -28.80 -9.22
N ALA A 124 17.92 -29.42 -8.28
CA ALA A 124 18.43 -28.78 -7.08
C ALA A 124 19.85 -28.21 -7.24
N ASP A 125 20.50 -28.46 -8.38
CA ASP A 125 21.80 -27.88 -8.68
C ASP A 125 21.66 -26.35 -8.87
N PRO A 126 22.26 -25.51 -7.99
CA PRO A 126 22.23 -24.07 -8.15
C PRO A 126 22.95 -23.59 -9.42
N ASP A 127 23.86 -24.38 -9.99
CA ASP A 127 24.52 -24.07 -11.27
C ASP A 127 23.85 -24.77 -12.46
N GLY A 128 22.72 -25.46 -12.20
CA GLY A 128 21.96 -26.20 -13.20
C GLY A 128 21.33 -25.30 -14.26
N PRO A 129 21.09 -25.83 -15.48
CA PRO A 129 20.60 -25.04 -16.61
C PRO A 129 19.21 -24.42 -16.38
N CYS A 130 18.39 -25.00 -15.51
CA CYS A 130 17.07 -24.47 -15.14
C CYS A 130 17.03 -23.75 -13.79
N ALA A 131 18.16 -23.58 -13.09
CA ALA A 131 18.18 -22.85 -11.82
C ALA A 131 17.65 -21.40 -11.93
N PRO A 132 17.99 -20.61 -12.99
CA PRO A 132 17.38 -19.29 -13.21
C PRO A 132 15.86 -19.34 -13.45
N LEU A 133 15.36 -20.37 -14.15
CA LEU A 133 13.94 -20.58 -14.42
C LEU A 133 13.18 -20.87 -13.13
N ILE A 134 13.72 -21.76 -12.30
CA ILE A 134 13.16 -22.14 -11.00
C ILE A 134 13.12 -20.91 -10.08
N ALA A 135 14.23 -20.17 -9.97
CA ALA A 135 14.30 -18.96 -9.15
C ALA A 135 13.28 -17.90 -9.60
N HIS A 136 13.13 -17.70 -10.91
CA HIS A 136 12.12 -16.80 -11.46
C HIS A 136 10.70 -17.26 -11.12
N ALA A 137 10.36 -18.54 -11.35
CA ALA A 137 9.05 -19.09 -11.02
C ALA A 137 8.69 -18.93 -9.53
N PHE A 138 9.67 -19.13 -8.64
CA PHE A 138 9.51 -18.92 -7.20
C PHE A 138 9.33 -17.43 -6.87
N GLY A 139 10.01 -16.53 -7.57
CA GLY A 139 9.73 -15.09 -7.52
C GLY A 139 8.28 -14.76 -7.89
N VAL A 140 7.76 -15.27 -9.01
CA VAL A 140 6.37 -15.02 -9.44
C VAL A 140 5.38 -15.56 -8.40
N ALA A 141 5.65 -16.76 -7.86
CA ALA A 141 4.87 -17.34 -6.77
C ALA A 141 4.88 -16.46 -5.50
N ALA A 142 6.02 -15.81 -5.22
CA ALA A 142 6.14 -14.89 -4.09
C ALA A 142 5.34 -13.61 -4.27
N HIS A 143 5.20 -13.11 -5.50
CA HIS A 143 4.38 -11.96 -5.84
C HIS A 143 2.93 -12.17 -5.39
N GLY A 144 2.27 -13.21 -5.90
CA GLY A 144 0.85 -13.46 -5.62
C GLY A 144 0.56 -13.74 -4.14
N MET A 145 1.43 -14.46 -3.44
CA MET A 145 1.30 -14.61 -1.99
C MET A 145 1.49 -13.29 -1.25
N GLY A 146 2.43 -12.45 -1.71
CA GLY A 146 2.67 -11.10 -1.20
C GLY A 146 1.43 -10.23 -1.29
N ASP A 147 0.77 -10.22 -2.46
CA ASP A 147 -0.50 -9.52 -2.68
C ASP A 147 -1.55 -9.97 -1.69
N GLU A 148 -1.82 -11.28 -1.64
CA GLU A 148 -2.92 -11.80 -0.83
C GLU A 148 -2.79 -11.37 0.64
N VAL A 149 -1.59 -11.44 1.22
CA VAL A 149 -1.37 -11.05 2.63
C VAL A 149 -1.33 -9.54 2.81
N TRP A 150 -0.78 -8.80 1.86
CA TRP A 150 -0.69 -7.34 1.93
C TRP A 150 -2.08 -6.71 1.89
N ASP A 151 -2.87 -7.10 0.91
CA ASP A 151 -4.24 -6.62 0.70
C ASP A 151 -5.20 -7.02 1.81
N TRP A 152 -5.05 -8.23 2.32
CA TRP A 152 -5.96 -8.74 3.33
C TRP A 152 -5.60 -8.29 4.75
N LEU A 153 -4.32 -8.08 5.07
CA LEU A 153 -3.90 -7.84 6.46
C LEU A 153 -3.18 -6.51 6.67
N PHE A 154 -2.42 -6.03 5.69
CA PHE A 154 -1.66 -4.79 5.83
C PHE A 154 -2.47 -3.57 5.40
N GLU A 155 -2.94 -3.52 4.16
CA GLU A 155 -3.64 -2.36 3.59
C GLU A 155 -4.85 -1.89 4.40
N PRO A 156 -5.69 -2.76 4.99
CA PRO A 156 -6.85 -2.34 5.77
C PRO A 156 -6.50 -1.52 7.03
N ASN A 157 -5.22 -1.47 7.42
CA ASN A 157 -4.77 -0.59 8.50
C ASN A 157 -4.84 0.91 8.14
N GLY A 158 -4.70 1.24 6.86
CA GLY A 158 -4.84 2.60 6.36
C GLY A 158 -6.24 3.17 6.66
N PRO A 159 -7.33 2.55 6.16
CA PRO A 159 -8.67 3.01 6.42
C PRO A 159 -9.08 2.94 7.89
N ASP A 160 -8.57 1.98 8.68
CA ASP A 160 -8.82 1.94 10.13
C ASP A 160 -8.29 3.19 10.86
N ARG A 161 -7.23 3.83 10.33
CA ARG A 161 -6.57 5.00 10.91
C ARG A 161 -6.80 6.28 10.13
N ASN A 162 -7.64 6.22 9.10
CA ASN A 162 -7.89 7.31 8.15
C ASN A 162 -6.59 7.85 7.50
N GLU A 163 -5.67 6.95 7.15
CA GLU A 163 -4.39 7.26 6.51
C GLU A 163 -4.51 7.20 4.99
N TYR A 164 -4.32 8.34 4.32
CA TYR A 164 -4.41 8.45 2.86
C TYR A 164 -3.51 9.53 2.31
N TYR A 165 -2.75 9.21 1.25
CA TYR A 165 -1.97 10.19 0.51
C TYR A 165 -2.13 10.00 -0.99
N VAL A 166 -2.75 10.98 -1.66
CA VAL A 166 -2.95 11.00 -3.13
C VAL A 166 -2.48 12.31 -3.76
N ASN A 167 -1.84 13.19 -2.98
CA ASN A 167 -1.61 14.58 -3.39
C ASN A 167 -0.41 14.70 -4.34
N GLY A 168 -0.70 14.75 -5.64
CA GLY A 168 0.28 15.07 -6.69
C GLY A 168 1.30 13.96 -6.98
N LEU A 169 1.27 12.86 -6.23
CA LEU A 169 2.05 11.66 -6.50
C LEU A 169 1.38 10.91 -7.67
N PRO A 170 2.07 10.75 -8.81
CA PRO A 170 1.54 9.94 -9.91
C PRO A 170 1.24 8.51 -9.43
N THR A 171 0.22 7.87 -9.99
CA THR A 171 -0.29 6.51 -9.68
C THR A 171 -0.84 6.27 -8.26
N ALA A 172 -0.56 7.14 -7.29
CA ALA A 172 -1.14 7.07 -5.95
C ALA A 172 -2.67 7.17 -6.00
N ASN A 173 -3.33 6.24 -5.34
CA ASN A 173 -4.79 6.20 -5.21
C ASN A 173 -5.20 5.78 -3.79
N GLU A 174 -6.49 5.90 -3.45
CA GLU A 174 -7.00 5.45 -2.15
C GLU A 174 -7.28 3.94 -2.10
N GLY A 175 -7.21 3.23 -3.24
CA GLY A 175 -7.54 1.80 -3.33
C GLY A 175 -6.37 0.85 -3.11
N GLY A 176 -5.16 1.27 -3.48
CA GLY A 176 -3.88 0.64 -3.17
C GLY A 176 -2.91 1.66 -2.59
N ALA A 177 -2.25 1.32 -1.47
CA ALA A 177 -1.25 2.13 -0.78
C ALA A 177 0.17 1.89 -1.34
N GLU A 178 0.24 1.31 -2.52
CA GLU A 178 1.41 0.68 -3.14
C GLU A 178 2.55 1.65 -3.42
N THR A 179 2.31 2.63 -4.30
CA THR A 179 3.31 3.65 -4.64
C THR A 179 3.75 4.41 -3.38
N GLN A 180 2.81 4.66 -2.46
CA GLN A 180 3.11 5.34 -1.20
C GLN A 180 4.08 4.52 -0.34
N MET A 181 3.86 3.21 -0.21
CA MET A 181 4.73 2.32 0.57
C MET A 181 6.03 1.98 -0.16
N ASP A 182 6.07 1.98 -1.49
CA ASP A 182 7.32 1.85 -2.24
C ASP A 182 8.26 3.05 -2.02
N LEU A 183 7.70 4.27 -1.93
CA LEU A 183 8.46 5.46 -1.52
C LEU A 183 9.09 5.27 -0.13
N VAL A 184 8.35 4.67 0.81
CA VAL A 184 8.87 4.34 2.15
C VAL A 184 9.94 3.24 2.06
N ALA A 185 9.72 2.20 1.25
CA ALA A 185 10.67 1.11 1.05
C ALA A 185 12.04 1.64 0.56
N VAL A 186 12.06 2.46 -0.49
CA VAL A 186 13.32 2.97 -1.05
C VAL A 186 13.98 4.01 -0.15
N ALA A 187 13.22 4.94 0.42
CA ALA A 187 13.80 6.11 1.09
C ALA A 187 14.00 5.94 2.61
N VAL A 188 13.22 5.10 3.27
CA VAL A 188 13.32 4.84 4.72
C VAL A 188 14.05 3.54 4.98
N HIS A 189 13.69 2.47 4.26
CA HIS A 189 14.29 1.14 4.46
C HIS A 189 15.50 0.87 3.57
N GLY A 190 15.82 1.78 2.63
CA GLY A 190 17.01 1.67 1.80
C GLY A 190 16.99 0.46 0.86
N VAL A 191 15.79 0.02 0.42
CA VAL A 191 15.67 -1.09 -0.52
C VAL A 191 16.49 -0.77 -1.79
N PRO A 192 17.47 -1.62 -2.15
CA PRO A 192 18.42 -1.30 -3.19
C PRO A 192 17.76 -1.32 -4.58
N ARG A 193 18.32 -0.54 -5.50
CA ARG A 193 17.93 -0.57 -6.91
C ARG A 193 18.07 -2.00 -7.46
N PRO A 194 17.03 -2.59 -8.06
CA PRO A 194 17.05 -3.98 -8.48
C PRO A 194 17.96 -4.20 -9.69
N VAL A 195 18.65 -5.33 -9.71
CA VAL A 195 19.27 -5.90 -10.92
C VAL A 195 18.26 -6.87 -11.53
N ILE A 196 17.80 -6.57 -12.74
CA ILE A 196 16.79 -7.39 -13.43
C ILE A 196 17.48 -8.11 -14.60
N PRO A 197 17.73 -9.43 -14.48
CA PRO A 197 18.26 -10.23 -15.57
C PRO A 197 17.23 -10.36 -16.70
N PRO A 198 17.66 -10.77 -17.90
CA PRO A 198 16.72 -11.16 -18.95
C PRO A 198 15.79 -12.27 -18.47
N LEU A 199 14.55 -12.25 -18.98
CA LEU A 199 13.62 -13.35 -18.74
C LEU A 199 14.26 -14.66 -19.15
N PRO A 200 14.22 -15.69 -18.28
CA PRO A 200 15.01 -16.90 -18.49
C PRO A 200 14.53 -17.72 -19.70
N ASP A 201 13.22 -17.76 -19.97
CA ASP A 201 12.65 -18.35 -21.18
C ASP A 201 11.26 -17.76 -21.50
N GLN A 202 11.18 -16.90 -22.51
CA GLN A 202 9.91 -16.27 -22.89
C GLN A 202 8.93 -17.24 -23.55
N ALA A 203 9.42 -18.25 -24.29
CA ALA A 203 8.55 -19.19 -24.97
C ALA A 203 7.83 -20.08 -23.95
N LEU A 204 8.56 -20.56 -22.95
CA LEU A 204 8.00 -21.33 -21.84
C LEU A 204 6.96 -20.52 -21.03
N LEU A 205 7.22 -19.23 -20.80
CA LEU A 205 6.25 -18.36 -20.12
C LEU A 205 4.95 -18.21 -20.91
N LEU A 206 5.03 -18.02 -22.24
CA LEU A 206 3.85 -17.93 -23.10
C LEU A 206 3.06 -19.25 -23.10
N GLU A 207 3.75 -20.38 -23.15
CA GLU A 207 3.14 -21.70 -23.04
C GLU A 207 2.44 -21.89 -21.69
N ALA A 208 3.07 -21.46 -20.59
CA ALA A 208 2.46 -21.51 -19.26
C ALA A 208 1.17 -20.68 -19.19
N PHE A 209 1.13 -19.49 -19.77
CA PHE A 209 -0.10 -18.68 -19.86
C PHE A 209 -1.18 -19.35 -20.70
N GLU A 210 -0.83 -19.91 -21.86
CA GLU A 210 -1.78 -20.60 -22.73
C GLU A 210 -2.42 -21.79 -22.01
N GLN A 211 -1.59 -22.64 -21.38
CA GLN A 211 -2.05 -23.82 -20.66
C GLN A 211 -2.78 -23.50 -19.34
N SER A 212 -2.50 -22.36 -18.71
CA SER A 212 -3.25 -21.88 -17.55
C SER A 212 -4.61 -21.26 -17.91
N GLY A 213 -4.93 -21.16 -19.20
CA GLY A 213 -6.21 -20.66 -19.72
C GLY A 213 -6.20 -19.21 -20.20
N MET A 214 -5.03 -18.57 -20.27
CA MET A 214 -4.83 -17.22 -20.81
C MET A 214 -4.17 -17.22 -22.19
N THR A 215 -5.00 -17.40 -23.22
CA THR A 215 -4.58 -17.54 -24.62
C THR A 215 -4.26 -16.22 -25.34
N GLY A 216 -4.33 -15.07 -24.64
CA GLY A 216 -4.16 -13.74 -25.21
C GLY A 216 -2.79 -13.07 -24.96
N VAL A 217 -1.87 -13.77 -24.29
CA VAL A 217 -0.56 -13.23 -23.91
C VAL A 217 0.42 -13.31 -25.08
N THR A 218 1.22 -12.26 -25.29
CA THR A 218 2.16 -12.12 -26.41
C THR A 218 3.53 -11.68 -25.93
N ALA A 219 4.60 -12.08 -26.64
CA ALA A 219 5.98 -11.73 -26.27
C ALA A 219 6.21 -10.21 -26.11
N ALA A 220 5.55 -9.38 -26.92
CA ALA A 220 5.66 -7.92 -26.85
C ALA A 220 5.21 -7.34 -25.49
N GLN A 221 4.35 -8.05 -24.76
CA GLN A 221 3.94 -7.60 -23.42
C GLN A 221 5.09 -7.74 -22.41
N PHE A 222 6.06 -8.62 -22.65
CA PHE A 222 7.26 -8.79 -21.83
C PHE A 222 8.33 -7.71 -22.08
N ASP A 223 8.18 -6.86 -23.10
CA ASP A 223 9.11 -5.75 -23.39
C ASP A 223 9.17 -4.72 -22.25
N PHE A 224 8.21 -4.76 -21.32
CA PHE A 224 8.22 -3.94 -20.11
C PHE A 224 9.13 -4.49 -19.00
N VAL A 225 9.47 -5.79 -18.99
CA VAL A 225 10.28 -6.38 -17.91
C VAL A 225 11.66 -5.69 -17.76
N PRO A 226 12.41 -5.39 -18.83
CA PRO A 226 13.65 -4.63 -18.73
C PRO A 226 13.47 -3.20 -18.20
N MET A 227 12.24 -2.68 -18.12
CA MET A 227 11.92 -1.36 -17.58
C MET A 227 11.73 -1.34 -16.06
N LEU A 228 11.58 -2.49 -15.40
CA LEU A 228 11.36 -2.59 -13.95
C LEU A 228 12.39 -1.84 -13.09
N PRO A 229 13.71 -1.78 -13.41
CA PRO A 229 14.65 -0.97 -12.65
C PRO A 229 14.37 0.54 -12.70
N TYR A 230 13.70 1.03 -13.75
CA TYR A 230 13.34 2.44 -13.85
C TYR A 230 12.15 2.81 -12.97
N VAL A 231 11.31 1.84 -12.57
CA VAL A 231 10.24 2.05 -11.57
C VAL A 231 10.87 2.50 -10.25
N TRP A 232 11.93 1.81 -9.80
CA TRP A 232 12.72 2.21 -8.63
C TRP A 232 13.35 3.60 -8.78
N ASP A 233 13.89 3.93 -9.97
CA ASP A 233 14.47 5.26 -10.23
C ASP A 233 13.41 6.37 -10.12
N LEU A 234 12.19 6.11 -10.61
CA LEU A 234 11.05 7.02 -10.52
C LEU A 234 10.59 7.19 -9.07
N GLU A 235 10.42 6.10 -8.33
CA GLU A 235 10.04 6.11 -6.91
C GLU A 235 11.05 6.87 -6.06
N THR A 236 12.34 6.63 -6.28
CA THR A 236 13.42 7.36 -5.62
C THR A 236 13.37 8.85 -5.93
N GLY A 237 13.06 9.21 -7.18
CA GLY A 237 12.84 10.60 -7.58
C GLY A 237 11.61 11.22 -6.89
N TRP A 238 10.48 10.51 -6.84
CA TRP A 238 9.26 10.97 -6.19
C TRP A 238 9.40 11.06 -4.66
N ALA A 239 10.18 10.18 -4.04
CA ALA A 239 10.43 10.21 -2.60
C ALA A 239 11.02 11.56 -2.15
N VAL A 240 11.86 12.20 -2.98
CA VAL A 240 12.43 13.53 -2.69
C VAL A 240 11.34 14.57 -2.41
N ASP A 241 10.26 14.54 -3.18
CA ASP A 241 9.19 15.55 -3.11
C ASP A 241 7.98 15.11 -2.27
N HIS A 242 7.72 13.80 -2.17
CA HIS A 242 6.48 13.26 -1.61
C HIS A 242 6.64 12.53 -0.27
N LEU A 243 7.83 12.02 0.08
CA LEU A 243 8.00 11.17 1.27
C LEU A 243 7.53 11.83 2.56
N ALA A 244 7.87 13.10 2.78
CA ALA A 244 7.43 13.83 3.97
C ALA A 244 5.89 13.94 4.05
N GLY A 245 5.23 14.08 2.89
CA GLY A 245 3.77 14.07 2.81
C GLY A 245 3.18 12.69 3.09
N VAL A 246 3.78 11.63 2.53
CA VAL A 246 3.40 10.23 2.79
C VAL A 246 3.53 9.92 4.29
N GLN A 247 4.68 10.19 4.92
CA GLN A 247 4.89 9.91 6.34
C GLN A 247 3.99 10.75 7.25
N ALA A 248 3.62 11.96 6.84
CA ALA A 248 2.66 12.77 7.59
C ALA A 248 1.22 12.25 7.44
N SER A 249 0.81 11.82 6.25
CA SER A 249 -0.56 11.38 5.96
C SER A 249 -0.81 9.90 6.24
N MET A 250 0.24 9.08 6.26
CA MET A 250 0.21 7.64 6.46
C MET A 250 1.27 7.20 7.49
N PRO A 251 1.28 7.81 8.68
CA PRO A 251 2.33 7.64 9.68
C PRO A 251 2.47 6.20 10.18
N TRP A 252 1.35 5.55 10.50
CA TRP A 252 1.37 4.19 11.02
C TRP A 252 1.79 3.21 9.94
N MET A 253 1.23 3.30 8.73
CA MET A 253 1.62 2.41 7.64
C MET A 253 3.12 2.54 7.33
N SER A 254 3.62 3.77 7.23
CA SER A 254 5.05 4.04 6.99
C SER A 254 5.95 3.45 8.08
N ALA A 255 5.55 3.53 9.34
CA ALA A 255 6.33 3.03 10.47
C ALA A 255 6.23 1.50 10.65
N ASN A 256 5.19 0.85 10.11
CA ASN A 256 4.86 -0.54 10.44
C ASN A 256 4.87 -1.50 9.24
N MET A 257 5.18 -1.04 8.02
CA MET A 257 5.17 -1.88 6.80
C MET A 257 6.02 -3.15 6.89
N VAL A 258 7.05 -3.16 7.73
CA VAL A 258 7.93 -4.34 7.91
C VAL A 258 7.35 -5.36 8.87
N THR A 259 6.85 -4.89 10.02
CA THR A 259 6.56 -5.75 11.19
C THR A 259 5.09 -6.02 11.41
N ALA A 260 4.19 -5.23 10.82
CA ALA A 260 2.75 -5.44 10.94
C ALA A 260 2.30 -6.77 10.30
N PRO A 261 1.13 -7.31 10.72
CA PRO A 261 0.45 -8.36 9.97
C PRO A 261 0.27 -7.95 8.49
N GLY A 262 0.49 -8.88 7.57
CA GLY A 262 0.50 -8.62 6.12
C GLY A 262 1.73 -7.87 5.60
N GLY A 263 2.52 -7.22 6.46
CA GLY A 263 3.75 -6.52 6.08
C GLY A 263 4.88 -7.46 5.67
N VAL A 264 6.05 -6.90 5.37
CA VAL A 264 7.18 -7.60 4.73
C VAL A 264 7.57 -8.89 5.45
N ASN A 265 7.73 -8.86 6.78
CA ASN A 265 8.11 -10.06 7.54
C ASN A 265 7.01 -11.12 7.59
N PHE A 266 5.74 -10.70 7.55
CA PHE A 266 4.62 -11.63 7.49
C PHE A 266 4.57 -12.30 6.11
N ALA A 267 4.66 -11.50 5.04
CA ALA A 267 4.73 -11.99 3.67
C ALA A 267 5.90 -12.94 3.46
N ALA A 268 7.11 -12.59 3.91
CA ALA A 268 8.30 -13.42 3.76
C ALA A 268 8.12 -14.84 4.37
N ARG A 269 7.48 -14.95 5.54
CA ARG A 269 7.17 -16.26 6.16
C ARG A 269 6.08 -17.02 5.40
N SER A 270 5.05 -16.33 4.93
CA SER A 270 3.99 -16.90 4.10
C SER A 270 4.55 -17.48 2.79
N ILE A 271 5.39 -16.71 2.10
CA ILE A 271 6.06 -17.07 0.84
C ILE A 271 6.96 -18.28 1.04
N ALA A 272 7.83 -18.29 2.06
CA ALA A 272 8.71 -19.43 2.33
C ALA A 272 7.91 -20.72 2.62
N GLY A 273 6.78 -20.60 3.32
CA GLY A 273 5.84 -21.70 3.52
C GLY A 273 5.28 -22.24 2.20
N TYR A 274 4.86 -21.35 1.29
CA TYR A 274 4.35 -21.69 -0.03
C TYR A 274 5.42 -22.35 -0.93
N TRP A 275 6.62 -21.77 -0.97
CA TRP A 275 7.77 -22.32 -1.68
C TRP A 275 8.10 -23.75 -1.26
N SER A 276 7.89 -24.14 0.00
CA SER A 276 8.09 -25.53 0.41
C SER A 276 7.17 -26.52 -0.31
N SER A 277 5.93 -26.11 -0.66
CA SER A 277 5.02 -26.94 -1.44
C SER A 277 5.42 -26.97 -2.91
N MET A 278 5.76 -25.81 -3.48
CA MET A 278 6.18 -25.69 -4.88
C MET A 278 7.46 -26.47 -5.16
N TRP A 279 8.39 -26.45 -4.21
CA TRP A 279 9.62 -27.22 -4.27
C TRP A 279 9.35 -28.74 -4.25
N GLY A 280 8.44 -29.17 -3.37
CA GLY A 280 7.99 -30.55 -3.39
C GLY A 280 7.32 -30.92 -4.71
N ARG A 281 6.48 -30.06 -5.29
CA ARG A 281 5.83 -30.29 -6.59
C ARG A 281 6.85 -30.50 -7.70
N LEU A 282 7.80 -29.57 -7.83
CA LEU A 282 8.85 -29.62 -8.84
C LEU A 282 9.67 -30.92 -8.75
N ASN A 283 9.87 -31.43 -7.53
CA ASN A 283 10.59 -32.68 -7.27
C ASN A 283 9.69 -33.93 -7.21
N GLY A 284 8.41 -33.84 -7.60
CA GLY A 284 7.46 -34.96 -7.61
C GLY A 284 7.01 -35.46 -6.23
N ALA A 285 7.28 -34.70 -5.16
CA ALA A 285 6.99 -35.03 -3.76
C ALA A 285 6.33 -33.86 -3.02
N GLN A 286 5.27 -33.27 -3.59
CA GLN A 286 4.57 -32.13 -2.99
C GLN A 286 3.98 -32.50 -1.62
N PRO A 287 4.39 -31.82 -0.52
CA PRO A 287 3.93 -32.14 0.83
C PRO A 287 2.42 -31.93 1.00
N ALA A 288 1.89 -32.48 2.10
CA ALA A 288 0.53 -32.16 2.54
C ALA A 288 0.42 -30.66 2.84
N THR A 289 -0.68 -30.06 2.40
CA THR A 289 -0.97 -28.65 2.66
C THR A 289 -1.11 -28.43 4.16
N ARG A 290 -0.47 -27.39 4.69
CA ARG A 290 -0.50 -27.03 6.11
C ARG A 290 -0.70 -25.53 6.28
N VAL A 291 -1.03 -25.10 7.49
CA VAL A 291 -0.99 -23.68 7.85
C VAL A 291 0.46 -23.24 8.04
N SER A 292 0.90 -22.21 7.33
CA SER A 292 2.27 -21.65 7.44
C SER A 292 2.37 -20.55 8.48
N VAL A 293 1.42 -19.62 8.47
CA VAL A 293 1.36 -18.50 9.42
C VAL A 293 -0.10 -18.14 9.69
N THR A 294 -0.37 -17.54 10.86
CA THR A 294 -1.71 -17.12 11.26
C THR A 294 -1.74 -15.67 11.69
N TYR A 295 -2.90 -15.04 11.52
CA TYR A 295 -3.28 -13.82 12.20
C TYR A 295 -4.60 -14.06 12.96
N PRO A 296 -4.74 -13.67 14.24
CA PRO A 296 -3.66 -13.31 15.15
C PRO A 296 -2.57 -14.40 15.20
N ALA A 297 -1.34 -14.00 15.54
CA ALA A 297 -0.28 -14.97 15.75
C ALA A 297 -0.62 -15.89 16.94
N SER A 298 -0.10 -17.12 16.93
CA SER A 298 -0.31 -18.04 18.05
C SER A 298 0.24 -17.46 19.35
N GLY A 299 -0.61 -17.37 20.37
CA GLY A 299 -0.31 -16.77 21.66
C GLY A 299 -0.38 -15.24 21.69
N GLN A 300 -0.78 -14.59 20.58
CA GLN A 300 -0.91 -13.13 20.55
C GLN A 300 -1.97 -12.66 21.55
N ASP A 301 -1.62 -11.64 22.32
CA ASP A 301 -2.51 -10.92 23.24
C ASP A 301 -2.88 -9.55 22.63
N ASP A 302 -3.76 -8.81 23.29
CA ASP A 302 -4.17 -7.45 22.93
C ASP A 302 -4.87 -7.35 21.56
N ILE A 303 -5.61 -8.40 21.19
CA ILE A 303 -6.54 -8.37 20.06
C ILE A 303 -7.81 -7.62 20.47
N PRO A 304 -8.38 -6.73 19.64
CA PRO A 304 -9.64 -6.08 19.98
C PRO A 304 -10.73 -7.11 20.33
N ALA A 305 -11.46 -6.90 21.41
CA ALA A 305 -12.66 -7.67 21.73
C ALA A 305 -13.88 -7.12 20.97
N THR A 306 -13.85 -5.85 20.54
CA THR A 306 -14.99 -5.20 19.86
C THR A 306 -14.75 -4.97 18.36
N ARG A 307 -15.82 -4.58 17.64
CA ARG A 307 -15.84 -4.24 16.20
C ARG A 307 -15.63 -5.42 15.25
N TRP A 308 -15.98 -6.63 15.66
CA TRP A 308 -15.85 -7.84 14.83
C TRP A 308 -16.96 -7.97 13.77
N VAL A 309 -18.16 -7.46 14.06
CA VAL A 309 -19.31 -7.54 13.14
C VAL A 309 -19.24 -6.39 12.14
N ARG A 310 -18.56 -6.62 11.00
CA ARG A 310 -18.38 -5.64 9.92
C ARG A 310 -18.26 -6.31 8.56
N SER A 311 -18.21 -5.49 7.51
CA SER A 311 -17.82 -5.95 6.17
C SER A 311 -16.29 -6.00 6.08
N TYR A 312 -15.77 -7.09 5.52
CA TYR A 312 -14.34 -7.30 5.29
C TYR A 312 -14.08 -7.32 3.79
N GLN A 313 -13.19 -6.43 3.33
CA GLN A 313 -12.76 -6.29 1.95
C GLN A 313 -11.24 -6.10 1.92
N PRO A 314 -10.55 -6.48 0.83
CA PRO A 314 -9.13 -6.20 0.66
C PRO A 314 -8.85 -4.75 0.29
N GLY A 315 -7.60 -4.34 0.52
CA GLY A 315 -7.05 -3.06 0.07
C GLY A 315 -7.36 -1.90 1.02
N SER A 316 -6.98 -0.70 0.59
CA SER A 316 -6.89 0.50 1.44
C SER A 316 -8.05 1.48 1.26
N SER A 317 -9.04 1.20 0.39
CA SER A 317 -10.17 2.11 0.17
C SER A 317 -10.96 2.40 1.45
N ARG A 318 -11.54 3.61 1.51
CA ARG A 318 -12.45 4.01 2.58
C ARG A 318 -13.54 2.97 2.84
N GLY A 319 -13.70 2.59 4.10
CA GLY A 319 -14.68 1.58 4.52
C GLY A 319 -14.19 0.13 4.41
N ARG A 320 -12.97 -0.13 3.92
CA ARG A 320 -12.38 -1.48 3.82
C ARG A 320 -11.47 -1.86 4.99
N GLY A 321 -11.54 -1.13 6.11
CA GLY A 321 -10.75 -1.44 7.31
C GLY A 321 -11.09 -2.78 7.98
N GLY A 322 -10.61 -2.96 9.21
CA GLY A 322 -10.76 -4.17 10.00
C GLY A 322 -9.53 -5.04 9.93
N ALA A 323 -8.34 -4.45 9.83
CA ALA A 323 -7.09 -5.21 9.86
C ALA A 323 -6.94 -5.97 11.19
N ARG A 324 -7.24 -5.29 12.32
CA ARG A 324 -7.05 -5.84 13.67
C ARG A 324 -8.11 -6.87 14.08
N THR A 325 -9.22 -6.96 13.36
CA THR A 325 -10.34 -7.87 13.64
C THR A 325 -10.43 -8.95 12.56
N ARG A 326 -9.29 -9.50 12.14
CA ARG A 326 -9.21 -10.63 11.20
C ARG A 326 -8.69 -11.87 11.89
N ILE A 327 -9.26 -13.04 11.53
CA ILE A 327 -8.74 -14.35 11.93
C ILE A 327 -8.42 -15.13 10.66
N THR A 328 -7.17 -15.07 10.25
CA THR A 328 -6.66 -15.58 8.99
C THR A 328 -5.66 -16.71 9.23
N ALA A 329 -5.74 -17.76 8.42
CA ALA A 329 -4.69 -18.76 8.26
C ALA A 329 -4.18 -18.73 6.82
N VAL A 330 -2.87 -18.70 6.66
CA VAL A 330 -2.20 -18.81 5.36
C VAL A 330 -1.85 -20.28 5.13
N LEU A 331 -2.27 -20.83 4.00
CA LEU A 331 -1.98 -22.20 3.61
C LEU A 331 -0.68 -22.26 2.79
N THR A 332 0.08 -23.36 2.94
CA THR A 332 1.30 -23.59 2.13
C THR A 332 0.99 -23.95 0.67
N TYR A 333 -0.28 -24.16 0.31
CA TYR A 333 -0.72 -24.43 -1.05
C TYR A 333 -2.20 -24.04 -1.17
N SER A 334 -2.64 -23.78 -2.40
CA SER A 334 -3.89 -23.10 -2.64
C SER A 334 -5.14 -23.91 -2.32
N ARG A 335 -6.23 -23.17 -2.12
CA ARG A 335 -7.61 -23.66 -2.26
C ARG A 335 -7.89 -24.04 -3.73
N PRO A 336 -8.96 -24.82 -4.00
CA PRO A 336 -9.38 -25.14 -5.36
C PRO A 336 -9.56 -23.87 -6.20
N TYR A 337 -9.24 -23.97 -7.49
CA TYR A 337 -9.36 -22.90 -8.47
C TYR A 337 -9.92 -23.44 -9.78
N ALA A 338 -10.39 -22.53 -10.64
CA ALA A 338 -10.91 -22.86 -11.96
C ALA A 338 -10.27 -21.95 -13.03
N PRO A 339 -10.06 -22.44 -14.26
CA PRO A 339 -9.65 -21.60 -15.37
C PRO A 339 -10.69 -20.49 -15.66
N PRO A 340 -10.27 -19.34 -16.21
CA PRO A 340 -11.17 -18.22 -16.55
C PRO A 340 -12.06 -18.49 -17.78
N THR A 341 -12.46 -19.73 -18.03
CA THR A 341 -13.12 -20.21 -19.26
C THR A 341 -14.66 -20.26 -19.18
N GLY A 342 -15.27 -19.58 -18.20
CA GLY A 342 -16.73 -19.46 -18.10
C GLY A 342 -17.48 -20.66 -17.51
N GLY A 343 -16.81 -21.50 -16.71
CA GLY A 343 -17.43 -22.59 -15.94
C GLY A 343 -18.05 -22.13 -14.61
N PRO A 344 -18.68 -23.04 -13.83
CA PRO A 344 -19.13 -22.72 -12.48
C PRO A 344 -17.92 -22.41 -11.60
N GLY A 345 -17.81 -21.17 -11.12
CA GLY A 345 -16.69 -20.74 -10.28
C GLY A 345 -16.64 -21.47 -8.94
N VAL A 346 -15.46 -21.49 -8.33
CA VAL A 346 -15.21 -22.00 -7.00
C VAL A 346 -15.79 -21.03 -5.98
N PRO A 347 -16.73 -21.47 -5.12
CA PRO A 347 -17.30 -20.61 -4.09
C PRO A 347 -16.23 -20.09 -3.14
N ALA A 348 -16.25 -18.79 -2.87
CA ALA A 348 -15.39 -18.20 -1.84
C ALA A 348 -15.74 -18.74 -0.45
N GLN A 349 -17.04 -18.88 -0.14
CA GLN A 349 -17.50 -19.40 1.15
C GLN A 349 -17.21 -20.90 1.27
N MET A 350 -16.61 -21.28 2.40
CA MET A 350 -16.29 -22.65 2.74
C MET A 350 -17.41 -23.29 3.59
N ALA A 351 -17.43 -24.62 3.61
CA ALA A 351 -18.41 -25.35 4.41
C ALA A 351 -18.29 -25.02 5.91
N PRO A 352 -19.41 -24.95 6.67
CA PRO A 352 -19.35 -24.77 8.11
C PRO A 352 -18.44 -25.78 8.81
N GLY A 353 -17.76 -25.35 9.87
CA GLY A 353 -16.85 -26.18 10.66
C GLY A 353 -15.47 -26.42 10.04
N THR A 354 -15.20 -25.88 8.84
CA THR A 354 -13.85 -25.89 8.23
C THR A 354 -12.89 -24.97 8.97
N MET A 355 -13.40 -23.86 9.49
CA MET A 355 -12.76 -23.09 10.55
C MET A 355 -13.76 -22.87 11.70
N THR A 356 -13.27 -22.90 12.94
CA THR A 356 -14.06 -22.66 14.15
C THR A 356 -13.34 -21.69 15.07
N VAL A 357 -14.09 -20.91 15.84
CA VAL A 357 -13.56 -20.05 16.92
C VAL A 357 -14.24 -20.51 18.20
N THR A 358 -13.46 -20.87 19.22
CA THR A 358 -13.95 -21.43 20.48
C THR A 358 -13.46 -20.59 21.64
N ASP A 359 -14.35 -20.13 22.51
CA ASP A 359 -13.97 -19.54 23.79
C ASP A 359 -13.35 -20.64 24.67
N VAL A 360 -12.11 -20.45 25.10
CA VAL A 360 -11.36 -21.47 25.85
C VAL A 360 -11.91 -21.66 27.26
N ALA A 361 -12.45 -20.60 27.88
CA ALA A 361 -12.95 -20.65 29.25
C ALA A 361 -14.31 -21.34 29.32
N SER A 362 -15.23 -21.02 28.40
CA SER A 362 -16.58 -21.60 28.40
C SER A 362 -16.68 -22.89 27.58
N GLY A 363 -15.75 -23.13 26.65
CA GLY A 363 -15.84 -24.20 25.66
C GLY A 363 -16.88 -23.95 24.55
N GLU A 364 -17.48 -22.75 24.50
CA GLU A 364 -18.47 -22.37 23.49
C GLU A 364 -17.79 -22.23 22.12
N VAL A 365 -18.27 -23.00 21.12
CA VAL A 365 -17.96 -22.72 19.72
C VAL A 365 -18.83 -21.56 19.27
N LEU A 366 -18.19 -20.44 18.93
CA LEU A 366 -18.87 -19.19 18.62
C LEU A 366 -19.66 -19.29 17.30
N PRO A 367 -20.81 -18.59 17.19
CA PRO A 367 -21.47 -18.40 15.92
C PRO A 367 -20.56 -17.63 14.96
N ILE A 368 -20.52 -18.05 13.69
CA ILE A 368 -19.68 -17.46 12.64
C ILE A 368 -20.50 -16.50 11.78
N LEU A 369 -19.89 -15.36 11.42
CA LEU A 369 -20.48 -14.33 10.59
C LEU A 369 -20.89 -14.89 9.22
N SER A 370 -22.03 -14.46 8.71
CA SER A 370 -22.52 -14.90 7.39
C SER A 370 -21.48 -14.62 6.28
N GLY A 371 -21.27 -15.58 5.39
CA GLY A 371 -20.23 -15.53 4.35
C GLY A 371 -18.86 -16.06 4.79
N PHE A 372 -18.70 -16.40 6.07
CA PHE A 372 -17.51 -17.06 6.62
C PHE A 372 -17.83 -18.49 7.09
N PRO A 373 -16.80 -19.36 7.25
CA PRO A 373 -15.42 -19.16 6.81
C PRO A 373 -15.31 -19.10 5.28
N ARG A 374 -14.25 -18.48 4.75
CA ARG A 374 -14.07 -18.30 3.29
C ARG A 374 -12.61 -18.28 2.87
N SER A 375 -12.39 -18.51 1.58
CA SER A 375 -11.18 -18.05 0.89
C SER A 375 -11.17 -16.52 0.81
N ALA A 376 -10.01 -15.93 1.06
CA ALA A 376 -9.76 -14.50 1.01
C ALA A 376 -8.39 -14.25 0.36
N PRO A 377 -8.05 -13.02 -0.06
CA PRO A 377 -8.92 -11.85 -0.22
C PRO A 377 -9.92 -11.92 -1.39
N TYR A 378 -9.57 -12.51 -2.53
CA TYR A 378 -10.25 -12.22 -3.82
C TYR A 378 -11.38 -13.19 -4.22
N GLY A 379 -11.42 -14.40 -3.63
CA GLY A 379 -12.49 -15.38 -3.89
C GLY A 379 -11.99 -16.82 -4.02
N GLY A 380 -12.79 -17.71 -4.62
CA GLY A 380 -12.37 -19.11 -4.83
C GLY A 380 -11.59 -19.33 -6.13
N ASP A 381 -11.98 -18.67 -7.23
CA ASP A 381 -11.46 -18.96 -8.58
C ASP A 381 -9.98 -18.68 -8.77
N ALA A 382 -9.44 -17.77 -7.98
CA ALA A 382 -8.07 -17.30 -8.08
C ALA A 382 -7.02 -18.28 -7.50
N GLY A 383 -7.43 -19.34 -6.80
CA GLY A 383 -6.48 -20.25 -6.14
C GLY A 383 -5.78 -19.58 -4.97
N GLN A 384 -6.58 -19.00 -4.07
CA GLN A 384 -6.09 -18.31 -2.89
C GLN A 384 -5.42 -19.25 -1.89
N HIS A 385 -4.48 -18.69 -1.14
CA HIS A 385 -3.79 -19.34 -0.04
C HIS A 385 -4.36 -18.92 1.31
N LEU A 386 -5.04 -17.78 1.39
CA LEU A 386 -5.62 -17.30 2.63
C LEU A 386 -7.03 -17.86 2.84
N ILE A 387 -7.28 -18.36 4.04
CA ILE A 387 -8.61 -18.66 4.55
C ILE A 387 -8.87 -17.85 5.82
N ASP A 388 -10.10 -17.40 5.99
CA ASP A 388 -10.47 -16.49 7.07
C ASP A 388 -11.80 -16.91 7.72
N VAL A 389 -11.94 -16.61 9.01
CA VAL A 389 -13.14 -16.85 9.81
C VAL A 389 -13.45 -15.63 10.68
N GLN A 390 -14.72 -15.30 10.85
CA GLN A 390 -15.14 -14.12 11.62
C GLN A 390 -16.25 -14.50 12.60
N PRO A 391 -16.19 -14.09 13.88
CA PRO A 391 -17.28 -14.31 14.81
C PRO A 391 -18.49 -13.43 14.43
N ALA A 392 -19.70 -13.93 14.65
CA ALA A 392 -20.95 -13.21 14.36
C ALA A 392 -21.32 -12.16 15.42
N ARG A 393 -20.45 -11.96 16.41
CA ARG A 393 -20.60 -10.99 17.51
C ARG A 393 -19.22 -10.54 17.97
N ASP A 394 -19.19 -9.45 18.72
CA ASP A 394 -18.00 -9.05 19.47
C ASP A 394 -17.62 -10.13 20.48
N LEU A 395 -16.32 -10.20 20.76
CA LEU A 395 -15.71 -11.11 21.70
C LEU A 395 -15.73 -10.51 23.12
N ASP A 396 -15.61 -11.37 24.12
CA ASP A 396 -15.46 -10.92 25.50
C ASP A 396 -14.02 -10.43 25.71
N ALA A 397 -13.85 -9.34 26.46
CA ALA A 397 -12.54 -8.79 26.81
C ALA A 397 -11.79 -9.73 27.77
N CYS A 398 -10.46 -9.74 27.74
CA CYS A 398 -9.58 -10.63 28.52
C CYS A 398 -9.68 -12.14 28.24
N HIS A 399 -10.41 -12.59 27.23
CA HIS A 399 -10.68 -14.00 26.98
C HIS A 399 -9.68 -14.61 26.01
N TRP A 400 -9.37 -15.90 26.22
CA TRP A 400 -8.62 -16.71 25.27
C TRP A 400 -9.59 -17.37 24.29
N TYR A 401 -9.29 -17.27 23.00
CA TYR A 401 -10.00 -17.94 21.93
C TYR A 401 -9.07 -18.92 21.22
N GLU A 402 -9.57 -20.11 20.92
CA GLU A 402 -8.91 -21.10 20.09
C GLU A 402 -9.54 -21.14 18.71
N VAL A 403 -8.71 -21.07 17.68
CA VAL A 403 -9.12 -21.22 16.29
C VAL A 403 -8.72 -22.61 15.82
N GLY A 404 -9.67 -23.35 15.24
CA GLY A 404 -9.41 -24.65 14.60
C GLY A 404 -9.54 -24.55 13.09
N VAL A 405 -8.59 -25.12 12.35
CA VAL A 405 -8.62 -25.26 10.88
C VAL A 405 -8.64 -26.73 10.53
N GLY A 406 -9.63 -27.16 9.74
CA GLY A 406 -9.70 -28.54 9.26
C GLY A 406 -10.00 -29.60 10.34
N VAL A 407 -10.33 -29.18 11.57
CA VAL A 407 -10.46 -30.13 12.69
C VAL A 407 -11.84 -30.79 12.75
N THR A 408 -12.91 -30.02 12.52
CA THR A 408 -14.30 -30.52 12.52
C THR A 408 -14.74 -30.95 11.13
N THR A 409 -14.50 -30.08 10.15
CA THR A 409 -14.73 -30.34 8.73
C THR A 409 -13.40 -30.15 8.01
N PRO A 410 -12.92 -31.11 7.19
CA PRO A 410 -11.68 -30.94 6.45
C PRO A 410 -11.72 -29.73 5.52
N VAL A 411 -10.63 -28.96 5.49
CA VAL A 411 -10.35 -27.99 4.41
C VAL A 411 -9.67 -28.76 3.28
N LEU A 412 -10.12 -28.60 2.03
CA LEU A 412 -9.53 -29.26 0.87
C LEU A 412 -8.61 -28.33 0.09
N ASP A 413 -7.42 -28.76 -0.30
CA ASP A 413 -6.55 -28.02 -1.21
C ASP A 413 -6.97 -28.21 -2.68
N ALA A 414 -6.25 -27.58 -3.61
CA ALA A 414 -6.53 -27.68 -5.05
C ALA A 414 -6.40 -29.09 -5.63
N ARG A 415 -5.67 -29.99 -4.98
CA ARG A 415 -5.58 -31.42 -5.36
C ARG A 415 -6.72 -32.25 -4.77
N GLY A 416 -7.66 -31.62 -4.05
CA GLY A 416 -8.73 -32.30 -3.31
C GLY A 416 -8.24 -33.02 -2.05
N GLN A 417 -7.01 -32.75 -1.60
CA GLN A 417 -6.45 -33.37 -0.40
C GLN A 417 -6.80 -32.55 0.84
N ALA A 418 -6.95 -33.21 1.99
CA ALA A 418 -7.19 -32.52 3.24
C ALA A 418 -5.96 -31.73 3.69
N VAL A 419 -6.16 -30.46 4.02
CA VAL A 419 -5.18 -29.65 4.75
C VAL A 419 -4.98 -30.26 6.13
N THR A 420 -3.71 -30.32 6.56
CA THR A 420 -3.33 -30.82 7.89
C THR A 420 -4.06 -30.03 8.97
N PRO A 421 -4.83 -30.68 9.88
CA PRO A 421 -5.56 -29.98 10.92
C PRO A 421 -4.63 -29.13 11.79
N TYR A 422 -5.06 -27.91 12.12
CA TYR A 422 -4.25 -26.95 12.85
C TYR A 422 -5.08 -26.22 13.91
N ARG A 423 -4.46 -25.87 15.03
CA ARG A 423 -5.07 -25.07 16.10
C ARG A 423 -4.09 -24.02 16.59
N TRP A 424 -4.59 -22.82 16.88
CA TRP A 424 -3.83 -21.80 17.61
C TRP A 424 -4.76 -21.03 18.53
N ARG A 425 -4.17 -20.25 19.44
CA ARG A 425 -4.91 -19.41 20.38
C ARG A 425 -4.49 -17.97 20.29
N PHE A 426 -5.40 -17.06 20.60
CA PHE A 426 -5.11 -15.65 20.82
C PHE A 426 -5.96 -15.14 21.98
N ARG A 427 -5.61 -13.98 22.52
CA ARG A 427 -6.32 -13.36 23.62
C ARG A 427 -6.79 -11.96 23.26
N THR A 428 -8.02 -11.65 23.66
CA THR A 428 -8.57 -10.30 23.55
C THR A 428 -8.02 -9.38 24.64
N ALA A 429 -7.91 -8.10 24.30
CA ALA A 429 -7.46 -7.03 25.18
C ALA A 429 -8.29 -6.98 26.47
N CYS A 430 -7.63 -6.62 27.56
CA CYS A 430 -8.23 -6.57 28.90
C CYS A 430 -8.77 -5.20 29.32
N GLY A 431 -8.36 -4.15 28.63
CA GLY A 431 -8.66 -2.75 28.97
C GLY A 431 -9.31 -2.01 27.79
N PRO A 432 -9.41 -0.66 27.88
CA PRO A 432 -9.95 0.14 26.79
C PRO A 432 -9.13 -0.08 25.52
N GLU A 433 -9.77 -0.61 24.48
CA GLU A 433 -9.16 -0.95 23.18
C GLU A 433 -8.74 0.30 22.40
N ASP A 434 -9.37 1.44 22.69
CA ASP A 434 -9.01 2.74 22.13
C ASP A 434 -8.06 3.46 23.08
N HIS A 435 -6.77 3.23 22.91
CA HIS A 435 -5.73 4.10 23.44
C HIS A 435 -5.71 5.40 22.64
N ALA A 436 -6.64 6.29 22.97
CA ALA A 436 -6.89 7.47 22.17
C ALA A 436 -6.39 8.77 22.81
N VAL A 437 -5.93 9.68 21.95
CA VAL A 437 -5.76 11.10 22.27
C VAL A 437 -6.90 11.85 21.60
N THR A 438 -7.74 12.52 22.40
CA THR A 438 -8.83 13.35 21.87
C THR A 438 -8.51 14.83 22.07
N GLY A 439 -9.17 15.71 21.33
CA GLY A 439 -9.05 17.15 21.58
C GLY A 439 -9.79 18.01 20.57
N THR A 440 -9.71 19.32 20.75
CA THR A 440 -10.26 20.33 19.84
C THR A 440 -9.18 21.31 19.42
N VAL A 441 -9.07 21.57 18.11
CA VAL A 441 -8.20 22.61 17.55
C VAL A 441 -9.02 23.86 17.22
N ARG A 442 -8.58 25.01 17.72
CA ARG A 442 -9.19 26.31 17.49
C ARG A 442 -8.20 27.29 16.87
N GLY A 443 -8.70 28.26 16.13
CA GLY A 443 -7.92 29.40 15.65
C GLY A 443 -7.90 30.56 16.66
N PRO A 444 -7.23 31.68 16.32
CA PRO A 444 -7.05 32.82 17.23
C PRO A 444 -8.34 33.46 17.76
N SER A 445 -9.44 33.34 17.00
CA SER A 445 -10.76 33.86 17.36
C SER A 445 -11.65 32.85 18.10
N GLY A 446 -11.09 31.71 18.53
CA GLY A 446 -11.82 30.62 19.16
C GLY A 446 -12.63 29.76 18.18
N ARG A 447 -12.64 30.11 16.90
CA ARG A 447 -13.31 29.34 15.83
C ARG A 447 -12.66 27.96 15.68
N PRO A 448 -13.45 26.90 15.49
CA PRO A 448 -12.90 25.57 15.24
C PRO A 448 -12.10 25.55 13.93
N VAL A 449 -11.03 24.77 13.91
CA VAL A 449 -10.22 24.53 12.71
C VAL A 449 -10.53 23.13 12.23
N GLY A 450 -11.36 23.01 11.20
CA GLY A 450 -11.59 21.74 10.50
C GLY A 450 -10.51 21.45 9.46
N ASN A 451 -10.38 20.18 9.09
CA ASN A 451 -9.42 19.67 8.10
C ASN A 451 -7.94 19.91 8.47
N ALA A 452 -7.62 20.11 9.75
CA ALA A 452 -6.24 20.14 10.21
C ALA A 452 -5.74 18.71 10.45
N LEU A 453 -4.51 18.42 10.01
CA LEU A 453 -3.85 17.15 10.29
C LEU A 453 -3.20 17.22 11.68
N VAL A 454 -3.52 16.25 12.54
CA VAL A 454 -2.97 16.11 13.88
C VAL A 454 -2.10 14.85 13.92
N LEU A 455 -0.87 14.98 14.38
CA LEU A 455 0.15 13.93 14.38
C LEU A 455 0.66 13.65 15.78
N ALA A 456 0.74 12.38 16.16
CA ALA A 456 1.32 11.94 17.42
C ALA A 456 2.73 11.36 17.18
N TYR A 457 3.75 12.01 17.71
CA TYR A 457 5.15 11.58 17.63
C TYR A 457 5.57 10.93 18.94
N PRO A 458 6.04 9.66 18.94
CA PRO A 458 6.71 9.10 20.11
C PRO A 458 7.85 10.01 20.57
N VAL A 459 8.03 10.15 21.88
CA VAL A 459 9.18 10.89 22.42
C VAL A 459 10.47 10.19 22.01
N GLY A 460 11.37 10.92 21.35
CA GLY A 460 12.62 10.37 20.82
C GLY A 460 12.55 9.86 19.38
N ASP A 461 11.37 9.90 18.75
CA ASP A 461 11.17 9.58 17.34
C ASP A 461 10.68 10.82 16.58
N ASP A 462 11.20 10.97 15.36
CA ASP A 462 10.83 12.03 14.41
C ASP A 462 9.89 11.50 13.32
N THR A 463 9.42 10.25 13.44
CA THR A 463 8.33 9.68 12.66
C THR A 463 7.05 9.68 13.51
N PRO A 464 5.94 10.24 13.03
CA PRO A 464 4.67 10.12 13.72
C PRO A 464 4.22 8.64 13.76
N ALA A 465 3.62 8.22 14.88
CA ALA A 465 3.09 6.86 15.06
C ALA A 465 1.62 6.72 14.63
N ALA A 466 0.86 7.82 14.68
CA ALA A 466 -0.54 7.87 14.26
C ALA A 466 -0.95 9.31 13.94
N SER A 467 -2.06 9.45 13.21
CA SER A 467 -2.65 10.74 12.88
C SER A 467 -4.16 10.78 13.06
N ALA A 468 -4.71 11.98 13.02
CA ALA A 468 -6.14 12.24 12.86
C ALA A 468 -6.35 13.51 12.04
N VAL A 469 -7.53 13.66 11.44
CA VAL A 469 -7.95 14.92 10.80
C VAL A 469 -9.07 15.53 11.63
N THR A 470 -8.99 16.83 11.90
CA THR A 470 -10.05 17.51 12.65
C THR A 470 -11.35 17.59 11.86
N GLY A 471 -12.47 17.28 12.52
CA GLY A 471 -13.81 17.48 11.96
C GLY A 471 -14.16 18.98 11.79
N PRO A 472 -15.30 19.31 11.16
CA PRO A 472 -15.73 20.70 10.97
C PRO A 472 -15.89 21.51 12.27
N ASP A 473 -16.10 20.83 13.39
CA ASP A 473 -16.18 21.40 14.74
C ASP A 473 -14.81 21.49 15.46
N GLY A 474 -13.73 21.16 14.75
CA GLY A 474 -12.35 21.20 15.23
C GLY A 474 -11.95 20.01 16.08
N ARG A 475 -12.85 19.04 16.32
CA ARG A 475 -12.54 17.86 17.15
C ARG A 475 -11.71 16.85 16.39
N TYR A 476 -10.81 16.16 17.10
CA TYR A 476 -10.06 15.03 16.57
C TYR A 476 -9.96 13.92 17.62
N THR A 477 -9.71 12.70 17.12
CA THR A 477 -9.40 11.52 17.91
C THR A 477 -8.30 10.76 17.19
N ILE A 478 -7.12 10.64 17.80
CA ILE A 478 -6.06 9.74 17.36
C ILE A 478 -6.28 8.43 18.12
N THR A 479 -6.44 7.30 17.43
CA THR A 479 -6.63 5.97 18.03
C THR A 479 -5.39 5.08 17.87
N ASP A 480 -5.44 3.88 18.45
CA ASP A 480 -4.45 2.81 18.23
C ASP A 480 -3.00 3.18 18.59
N LEU A 481 -2.81 4.09 19.55
CA LEU A 481 -1.49 4.42 20.06
C LEU A 481 -0.99 3.34 21.01
N ALA A 482 0.24 2.86 20.81
CA ALA A 482 0.90 2.00 21.78
C ALA A 482 1.09 2.73 23.12
N PRO A 483 1.17 1.99 24.25
CA PRO A 483 1.54 2.60 25.53
C PRO A 483 2.89 3.32 25.44
N GLY A 484 2.94 4.58 25.85
CA GLY A 484 4.14 5.41 25.68
C GLY A 484 3.91 6.91 25.89
N GLN A 485 4.95 7.70 25.64
CA GLN A 485 4.89 9.16 25.69
C GLN A 485 4.90 9.77 24.29
N TYR A 486 4.04 10.75 24.05
CA TYR A 486 3.83 11.35 22.73
C TYR A 486 3.87 12.88 22.76
N ARG A 487 4.40 13.47 21.68
CA ARG A 487 4.28 14.90 21.34
C ARG A 487 3.23 15.06 20.26
N ILE A 488 2.37 16.06 20.38
CA ILE A 488 1.27 16.28 19.43
C ILE A 488 1.56 17.50 18.56
N LEU A 489 1.64 17.31 17.24
CA LEU A 489 1.78 18.37 16.24
C LEU A 489 0.45 18.56 15.50
N VAL A 490 0.05 19.80 15.27
CA VAL A 490 -1.08 20.15 14.41
C VAL A 490 -0.58 20.93 13.21
N ILE A 491 -0.93 20.46 12.02
CA ILE A 491 -0.69 21.10 10.73
C ILE A 491 -2.04 21.61 10.20
N PRO A 492 -2.27 22.92 10.12
CA PRO A 492 -3.53 23.47 9.61
C PRO A 492 -3.68 23.26 8.10
N PRO A 493 -4.91 23.38 7.55
CA PRO A 493 -5.11 23.39 6.11
C PRO A 493 -4.23 24.45 5.43
N ALA A 494 -3.65 24.12 4.27
CA ALA A 494 -2.66 24.97 3.61
C ALA A 494 -3.17 26.38 3.24
N ASP A 495 -4.49 26.52 3.07
CA ASP A 495 -5.19 27.77 2.74
C ASP A 495 -5.69 28.54 3.97
N SER A 496 -5.57 27.98 5.18
CA SER A 496 -6.25 28.50 6.37
C SER A 496 -5.55 29.67 7.06
N ASN A 497 -4.50 30.26 6.48
CA ASN A 497 -3.65 31.30 7.05
C ASN A 497 -3.22 31.09 8.52
N LEU A 498 -3.12 29.84 8.98
CA LEU A 498 -2.67 29.47 10.32
C LEU A 498 -1.26 28.89 10.27
N ALA A 499 -0.55 28.98 11.39
CA ALA A 499 0.73 28.31 11.57
C ALA A 499 0.53 26.94 12.25
N GLN A 500 1.36 25.98 11.88
CA GLN A 500 1.47 24.70 12.57
C GLN A 500 1.97 24.91 14.00
N ALA A 501 1.57 24.03 14.92
CA ALA A 501 1.93 24.14 16.32
C ALA A 501 2.07 22.78 17.00
N TRP A 502 3.09 22.65 17.84
CA TRP A 502 3.19 21.55 18.81
C TRP A 502 2.32 21.87 20.01
N LEU A 503 1.22 21.13 20.19
CA LEU A 503 0.28 21.35 21.30
C LEU A 503 0.92 21.04 22.67
N THR A 504 1.88 20.12 22.67
CA THR A 504 2.61 19.68 23.86
C THR A 504 3.87 20.50 24.17
N ALA A 505 4.11 21.61 23.46
CA ALA A 505 5.32 22.41 23.65
C ALA A 505 5.40 23.05 25.05
N SER A 506 4.26 23.45 25.63
CA SER A 506 4.17 24.10 26.94
C SER A 506 3.81 23.15 28.08
N THR A 507 3.14 22.03 27.78
CA THR A 507 2.66 21.06 28.78
C THR A 507 3.56 19.83 28.92
N GLY A 508 4.48 19.62 27.98
CA GLY A 508 5.28 18.40 27.90
C GLY A 508 4.54 17.24 27.20
N PRO A 509 5.22 16.10 26.98
CA PRO A 509 4.62 14.93 26.33
C PRO A 509 3.41 14.37 27.09
N VAL A 510 2.47 13.79 26.37
CA VAL A 510 1.31 13.09 26.94
C VAL A 510 1.58 11.60 27.07
N THR A 511 1.02 10.95 28.09
CA THR A 511 1.21 9.51 28.36
C THR A 511 -0.04 8.71 28.00
N VAL A 512 0.15 7.64 27.24
CA VAL A 512 -0.87 6.66 26.81
C VAL A 512 -0.56 5.30 27.47
N PRO A 513 -1.56 4.52 27.93
CA PRO A 513 -2.98 4.84 27.91
C PRO A 513 -3.38 5.82 29.02
N ASN A 514 -4.33 6.70 28.71
CA ASN A 514 -5.01 7.51 29.72
C ASN A 514 -6.45 7.76 29.23
N PRO A 515 -7.48 7.18 29.88
CA PRO A 515 -8.86 7.20 29.40
C PRO A 515 -9.48 8.61 29.39
N ASN A 516 -8.86 9.59 30.05
CA ASN A 516 -9.32 10.98 30.08
C ASN A 516 -8.35 11.92 29.36
N LEU A 517 -7.54 11.40 28.44
CA LEU A 517 -6.54 12.20 27.74
C LEU A 517 -7.18 13.11 26.69
N VAL A 518 -7.25 14.39 27.03
CA VAL A 518 -7.71 15.47 26.15
C VAL A 518 -6.59 16.47 25.93
N VAL A 519 -6.27 16.76 24.66
CA VAL A 519 -5.21 17.68 24.23
C VAL A 519 -5.81 18.73 23.31
N ASP A 520 -6.34 19.80 23.91
CA ASP A 520 -6.85 20.95 23.17
C ASP A 520 -5.73 21.86 22.66
N GLY A 521 -5.94 22.49 21.51
CA GLY A 521 -4.96 23.34 20.84
C GLY A 521 -5.54 24.64 20.31
N THR A 522 -4.77 25.73 20.43
CA THR A 522 -5.09 27.00 19.74
C THR A 522 -3.95 27.36 18.79
N LEU A 523 -4.25 27.40 17.50
CA LEU A 523 -3.32 27.83 16.45
C LEU A 523 -3.28 29.35 16.35
N VAL A 524 -2.14 29.85 15.87
CA VAL A 524 -1.90 31.28 15.64
C VAL A 524 -1.93 31.61 14.15
N THR A 525 -2.21 32.86 13.80
CA THR A 525 -2.17 33.32 12.40
C THR A 525 -0.74 33.21 11.85
N SER A 526 -0.61 32.70 10.63
CA SER A 526 0.62 32.72 9.84
C SER A 526 0.60 33.89 8.86
N TYR A 527 1.70 34.63 8.78
CA TYR A 527 1.89 35.75 7.86
C TYR A 527 2.97 35.42 6.83
N PRO A 528 2.60 35.25 5.55
CA PRO A 528 3.53 34.76 4.55
C PRO A 528 4.58 35.81 4.17
N VAL A 529 5.78 35.33 3.84
CA VAL A 529 6.89 36.14 3.33
C VAL A 529 7.21 35.69 1.92
N SER A 530 7.23 36.61 0.96
CA SER A 530 7.51 36.29 -0.45
C SER A 530 8.54 37.21 -1.09
N GLY A 531 9.12 36.69 -2.16
CA GLY A 531 10.08 37.40 -2.99
C GLY A 531 10.54 36.57 -4.17
N ARG A 532 11.68 36.96 -4.73
CA ARG A 532 12.27 36.35 -5.91
C ARG A 532 13.76 36.11 -5.73
N VAL A 533 14.24 34.94 -6.17
CA VAL A 533 15.65 34.62 -6.28
C VAL A 533 16.05 34.72 -7.76
N THR A 534 17.05 35.54 -8.05
CA THR A 534 17.59 35.69 -9.40
C THR A 534 19.09 35.45 -9.47
N ASP A 535 19.60 35.21 -10.67
CA ASP A 535 21.03 35.33 -10.95
C ASP A 535 21.46 36.81 -11.16
N TYR A 536 22.74 37.01 -11.44
CA TYR A 536 23.33 38.32 -11.74
C TYR A 536 22.76 39.00 -12.99
N ARG A 537 22.08 38.26 -13.87
CA ARG A 537 21.39 38.76 -15.08
C ARG A 537 19.90 39.03 -14.82
N ARG A 538 19.44 38.95 -13.57
CA ARG A 538 18.04 39.11 -13.14
C ARG A 538 17.09 38.01 -13.67
N GLN A 539 17.64 36.89 -14.12
CA GLN A 539 16.86 35.71 -14.51
C GLN A 539 16.50 34.89 -13.27
N GLY A 540 15.29 34.32 -13.25
CA GLY A 540 14.79 33.55 -12.12
C GLY A 540 15.56 32.24 -11.94
N ARG A 541 15.82 31.86 -10.69
CA ARG A 541 16.46 30.58 -10.37
C ARG A 541 15.44 29.62 -9.78
N ARG A 542 15.15 28.52 -10.48
CA ARG A 542 14.29 27.41 -10.01
C ARG A 542 15.03 26.55 -8.97
N GLY A 543 14.30 25.99 -8.01
CA GLY A 543 14.81 24.97 -7.10
C GLY A 543 15.77 25.48 -6.03
N VAL A 544 15.81 26.79 -5.81
CA VAL A 544 16.57 27.39 -4.70
C VAL A 544 15.72 27.27 -3.46
N GLU A 545 16.28 26.68 -2.40
CA GLU A 545 15.60 26.61 -1.13
C GLU A 545 15.68 27.95 -0.40
N VAL A 546 14.56 28.39 0.14
CA VAL A 546 14.46 29.60 0.96
C VAL A 546 13.97 29.20 2.34
N LEU A 547 14.67 29.67 3.37
CA LEU A 547 14.56 29.24 4.76
C LEU A 547 14.28 30.44 5.66
N ALA A 548 13.45 30.26 6.68
CA ALA A 548 13.22 31.23 7.74
C ALA A 548 13.61 30.63 9.09
N PHE A 549 14.49 31.32 9.82
CA PHE A 549 14.95 30.93 11.15
C PHE A 549 14.42 31.90 12.21
N ALA A 550 14.04 31.39 13.37
CA ALA A 550 13.79 32.25 14.52
C ALA A 550 15.12 32.86 14.98
N THR A 551 15.12 34.12 15.41
CA THR A 551 16.35 34.80 15.85
C THR A 551 17.09 34.12 17.01
N GLY A 552 16.39 33.33 17.83
CA GLY A 552 16.96 32.56 18.93
C GLY A 552 17.37 31.12 18.59
N ASN A 553 17.08 30.63 17.38
CA ASN A 553 17.43 29.27 16.95
C ASN A 553 17.75 29.24 15.45
N LEU A 554 19.04 29.10 15.13
CA LEU A 554 19.53 29.03 13.76
C LEU A 554 19.85 27.61 13.29
N SER A 555 19.71 26.59 14.15
CA SER A 555 19.94 25.20 13.74
C SER A 555 18.76 24.64 12.98
N GLU A 556 17.54 25.07 13.33
CA GLU A 556 16.30 24.57 12.72
C GLU A 556 15.47 25.70 12.10
N PRO A 557 15.10 25.61 10.81
CA PRO A 557 14.22 26.58 10.18
C PRO A 557 12.77 26.38 10.65
N VAL A 558 12.08 27.49 10.94
CA VAL A 558 10.65 27.52 11.26
C VAL A 558 9.78 27.31 10.00
N ALA A 559 10.27 27.79 8.85
CA ALA A 559 9.61 27.61 7.57
C ALA A 559 10.63 27.44 6.44
N ARG A 560 10.24 26.69 5.40
CA ARG A 560 11.05 26.50 4.19
C ARG A 560 10.16 26.42 2.95
N THR A 561 10.71 26.75 1.80
CA THR A 561 10.05 26.64 0.50
C THR A 561 11.11 26.56 -0.62
N VAL A 562 10.72 26.19 -1.83
CA VAL A 562 11.60 26.18 -3.01
C VAL A 562 11.07 27.14 -4.08
N THR A 563 11.98 27.74 -4.84
CA THR A 563 11.61 28.69 -5.89
C THR A 563 11.02 28.00 -7.12
N ASP A 564 9.99 28.62 -7.71
CA ASP A 564 9.37 28.20 -8.97
C ASP A 564 10.30 28.44 -10.19
N GLN A 565 9.84 28.07 -11.39
CA GLN A 565 10.58 28.25 -12.64
C GLN A 565 10.99 29.70 -12.95
N PHE A 566 10.31 30.68 -12.36
CA PHE A 566 10.57 32.10 -12.51
C PHE A 566 11.36 32.68 -11.33
N GLY A 567 11.77 31.85 -10.38
CA GLY A 567 12.50 32.22 -9.17
C GLY A 567 11.63 32.77 -8.04
N ASN A 568 10.30 32.74 -8.14
CA ASN A 568 9.43 33.24 -7.07
C ASN A 568 9.33 32.22 -5.95
N TYR A 569 9.20 32.70 -4.72
CA TYR A 569 8.96 31.85 -3.55
C TYR A 569 7.94 32.48 -2.60
N ARG A 570 7.34 31.64 -1.77
CA ARG A 570 6.41 32.05 -0.71
C ARG A 570 6.60 31.16 0.52
N LEU A 571 7.19 31.74 1.57
CA LEU A 571 7.24 31.13 2.90
C LEU A 571 5.87 31.27 3.57
N THR A 572 5.32 30.15 4.01
CA THR A 572 4.14 30.05 4.90
C THR A 572 4.59 29.56 6.28
N ASN A 573 3.66 29.28 7.19
CA ASN A 573 3.98 28.78 8.54
C ASN A 573 4.84 29.76 9.39
N LEU A 574 4.54 31.06 9.32
CA LEU A 574 5.27 32.08 10.06
C LEU A 574 4.35 32.84 11.01
N PRO A 575 4.24 32.41 12.28
CA PRO A 575 3.62 33.19 13.34
C PRO A 575 4.22 34.61 13.45
N PRO A 576 3.50 35.59 14.05
CA PRO A 576 4.09 36.86 14.43
C PRO A 576 5.40 36.68 15.19
N GLY A 577 6.45 37.33 14.72
CA GLY A 577 7.79 37.07 15.26
C GLY A 577 8.89 37.77 14.50
N THR A 578 10.11 37.53 14.94
CA THR A 578 11.30 38.12 14.33
C THR A 578 12.19 37.01 13.78
N TYR A 579 12.41 37.05 12.47
CA TYR A 579 13.03 35.97 11.71
C TYR A 579 14.25 36.43 10.92
N LEU A 580 15.14 35.48 10.61
CA LEU A 580 16.20 35.63 9.63
C LEU A 580 15.88 34.78 8.41
N ILE A 581 15.93 35.36 7.22
CA ILE A 581 15.62 34.66 5.96
C ILE A 581 16.92 34.39 5.20
N ALA A 582 17.09 33.18 4.68
CA ALA A 582 18.24 32.79 3.88
C ALA A 582 17.82 32.05 2.60
N ALA A 583 18.64 32.13 1.57
CA ALA A 583 18.55 31.31 0.37
C ALA A 583 19.72 30.32 0.31
N ARG A 584 19.45 29.07 -0.09
CA ARG A 584 20.43 28.00 -0.28
C ARG A 584 20.39 27.50 -1.73
N PRO A 585 21.39 27.86 -2.56
CA PRO A 585 21.43 27.49 -3.98
C PRO A 585 21.50 25.98 -4.27
N SER A 586 22.11 25.21 -3.38
CA SER A 586 22.18 23.75 -3.42
C SER A 586 22.41 23.20 -2.00
N PRO A 587 22.15 21.92 -1.72
CA PRO A 587 22.32 21.35 -0.37
C PRO A 587 23.71 21.56 0.24
N GLN A 588 24.76 21.58 -0.59
CA GLN A 588 26.16 21.80 -0.19
C GLN A 588 26.56 23.28 -0.14
N ALA A 589 25.74 24.19 -0.67
CA ALA A 589 26.06 25.62 -0.68
C ALA A 589 25.78 26.28 0.68
N PRO A 590 26.61 27.26 1.09
CA PRO A 590 26.36 28.00 2.32
C PRO A 590 25.08 28.83 2.22
N LEU A 591 24.42 29.04 3.37
CA LEU A 591 23.26 29.92 3.49
C LEU A 591 23.63 31.36 3.10
N ARG A 592 22.87 31.93 2.18
CA ARG A 592 22.94 33.35 1.82
C ARG A 592 21.84 34.12 2.52
N TRP A 593 22.20 34.83 3.58
CA TRP A 593 21.27 35.61 4.39
C TRP A 593 20.75 36.85 3.64
N TYR A 594 19.46 37.12 3.81
CA TYR A 594 18.84 38.35 3.31
C TYR A 594 19.52 39.57 3.97
N SER A 595 19.81 40.59 3.16
CA SER A 595 20.36 41.87 3.63
C SER A 595 19.72 43.04 2.91
N ARG A 596 19.50 44.15 3.63
CA ARG A 596 19.21 45.46 3.03
C ARG A 596 20.48 46.29 3.11
N LEU A 597 20.93 46.83 1.97
CA LEU A 597 22.07 47.76 1.88
C LEU A 597 23.42 47.18 2.32
N GLY A 598 23.70 45.90 2.00
CA GLY A 598 25.07 45.35 2.12
C GLY A 598 25.60 45.12 3.54
N ARG A 599 24.74 45.14 4.57
CA ARG A 599 25.08 44.73 5.94
C ARG A 599 24.44 43.37 6.26
N PRO A 600 25.16 42.42 6.90
CA PRO A 600 24.54 41.17 7.32
C PRO A 600 23.41 41.42 8.33
N GLY A 601 22.21 40.89 8.03
CA GLY A 601 21.14 40.62 8.99
C GLY A 601 20.20 41.76 9.41
N PRO A 602 19.28 42.25 8.56
CA PRO A 602 18.03 42.80 9.07
C PRO A 602 17.12 41.63 9.43
N THR A 603 16.97 41.40 10.73
CA THR A 603 15.87 40.58 11.24
C THR A 603 14.54 41.09 10.68
N LEU A 604 13.72 40.20 10.14
CA LEU A 604 12.42 40.50 9.57
C LEU A 604 11.33 40.33 10.64
N ARG A 605 10.64 41.43 10.97
CA ARG A 605 9.43 41.37 11.81
C ARG A 605 8.25 40.96 10.95
N VAL A 606 7.73 39.75 11.19
CA VAL A 606 6.59 39.15 10.51
C VAL A 606 5.32 39.42 11.32
N GLY A 607 4.22 39.76 10.62
CA GLY A 607 2.93 40.16 11.18
C GLY A 607 2.81 41.68 11.42
N PRO A 608 1.59 42.27 11.39
CA PRO A 608 0.29 41.64 11.17
C PRO A 608 -0.15 41.65 9.68
N ALA A 609 0.78 41.75 8.73
CA ALA A 609 0.48 41.68 7.30
C ALA A 609 1.51 40.82 6.55
N PRO A 610 1.14 40.23 5.39
CA PRO A 610 2.09 39.58 4.50
C PRO A 610 3.25 40.52 4.12
N ILE A 611 4.44 39.95 3.97
CA ILE A 611 5.63 40.70 3.54
C ILE A 611 6.01 40.24 2.14
N VAL A 612 6.23 41.21 1.25
CA VAL A 612 6.64 40.98 -0.14
C VAL A 612 7.97 41.67 -0.42
N GLY A 613 8.67 41.22 -1.46
CA GLY A 613 9.90 41.86 -1.95
C GLY A 613 11.17 41.48 -1.19
N ILE A 614 11.18 40.32 -0.52
CA ILE A 614 12.39 39.77 0.09
C ILE A 614 13.18 39.03 -1.00
N ASN A 615 13.99 39.77 -1.76
CA ASN A 615 14.67 39.22 -2.94
C ASN A 615 16.12 38.81 -2.66
N PHE A 616 16.60 37.82 -3.40
CA PHE A 616 17.99 37.35 -3.38
C PHE A 616 18.60 37.42 -4.78
N THR A 617 19.90 37.70 -4.83
CA THR A 617 20.71 37.53 -6.04
C THR A 617 21.81 36.54 -5.74
N ILE A 618 21.85 35.42 -6.46
CA ILE A 618 22.77 34.30 -6.18
C ILE A 618 23.78 34.00 -7.28
#